data_AF-A0A069R9T5-F1
#
_entry.id   AF-A0A069R9T5-F1
#
_cell.length_a   1.000
_cell.length_b   1.000
_cell.length_c   1.000
_cell.angle_alpha   90.00
_cell.angle_beta   90.00
_cell.angle_gamma   90.00
#
_symmetry.space_group_name_H-M   'P 1'
#
loop_
_entity.id
_entity.type
_entity.pdbx_description
1 polymer ?
#
loop_
_entity_poly.entity_id
_entity_poly.type
_entity_poly.pdbx_seq_one_letter_code
_entity_poly.pdbx_strand_id
1 'polypeptide(L)'
;MAGIGFTLKKLFEDESYSARSKAYAYSALVSAGPWIAAVVTVNIIILLSKFFLVEIAQRDLFMGTMVYSFVFSQIITAPWQLLITRYVSDRLYNREYAHIRPSLIGLSKIVFAISYIVSALYYYPKDISLEYKIMAVYLFVFISIVWILMVYLSAVKNYAIISWAYGAGGIVSIGISAILFKHPIEFARNAGASNLLLAYTLGITVTFALLLYSFLKNFESDSALEYDFIRYMDSFAALFFTGLFYTLGLWADDIIMWYSSLGVSIEEVYRYAPLYDNGVFLAYLTVIPTMILFMVSVETEFYDTYRKYFAFATKDASYDDIQSAKNEMKTCIYRNLIYIMENQTIISITCIVVAGFVFSRLGLPIIVKDIFRICTLGALCNIFILIIILILLYFEARNHALAIALSFFALNSLFTLYFLPLGVEFYGFGYFAGSFVSLCIAIVTMIIFLEELDYHTFAKQPLFESKSRGFFTRMAERLEPGRNRAPAKRRGIDA
;
A
#
# COMPACT_ATOMS: atom_id res chain seq x y z
N MET A 1 4.70 7.95 12.62
CA MET A 1 6.04 7.64 12.07
C MET A 1 7.07 8.49 12.81
N ALA A 2 7.72 7.96 13.85
CA ALA A 2 8.74 8.69 14.60
C ALA A 2 9.72 7.71 15.28
N GLY A 3 10.71 7.20 14.55
CA GLY A 3 11.77 6.40 15.19
C GLY A 3 12.72 5.64 14.28
N ILE A 4 12.46 5.52 12.97
CA ILE A 4 13.53 5.12 12.02
C ILE A 4 14.47 6.31 11.79
N GLY A 5 13.92 7.53 11.93
CA GLY A 5 14.64 8.78 11.82
C GLY A 5 15.94 8.82 12.61
N PHE A 6 16.07 8.20 13.78
CA PHE A 6 17.35 8.23 14.51
C PHE A 6 18.44 7.39 13.83
N THR A 7 18.09 6.23 13.25
CA THR A 7 19.04 5.37 12.53
C THR A 7 19.35 5.92 11.14
N LEU A 8 18.34 6.45 10.43
CA LEU A 8 18.51 7.13 9.15
C LEU A 8 19.28 8.43 9.31
N LYS A 9 18.92 9.30 10.27
CA LYS A 9 19.62 10.56 10.58
C LYS A 9 21.08 10.31 10.93
N LYS A 10 21.38 9.31 11.76
CA LYS A 10 22.77 8.91 12.05
C LYS A 10 23.53 8.41 10.82
N LEU A 11 22.86 7.71 9.89
CA LEU A 11 23.46 7.28 8.61
C LEU A 11 23.62 8.44 7.59
N PHE A 12 22.81 9.49 7.71
CA PHE A 12 22.88 10.70 6.89
C PHE A 12 23.78 11.80 7.47
N GLU A 13 24.07 11.76 8.78
CA GLU A 13 25.01 12.64 9.50
C GLU A 13 26.47 12.35 9.13
N ASP A 14 26.80 11.12 8.69
CA ASP A 14 28.13 10.82 8.15
C ASP A 14 28.27 11.40 6.72
N GLU A 15 29.22 12.34 6.53
CA GLU A 15 29.48 13.02 5.24
C GLU A 15 30.04 12.10 4.14
N SER A 16 30.24 10.81 4.40
CA SER A 16 30.75 9.87 3.41
C SER A 16 29.68 9.51 2.37
N TYR A 17 30.03 9.59 1.08
CA TYR A 17 29.21 9.10 -0.02
C TYR A 17 28.75 7.64 0.16
N SER A 18 29.54 6.82 0.86
CA SER A 18 29.22 5.42 1.20
C SER A 18 28.12 5.30 2.27
N ALA A 19 28.06 6.23 3.23
CA ALA A 19 27.03 6.23 4.27
C ALA A 19 25.67 6.66 3.68
N ARG A 20 25.67 7.69 2.84
CA ARG A 20 24.48 8.14 2.10
C ARG A 20 23.93 7.06 1.17
N SER A 21 24.78 6.35 0.42
CA SER A 21 24.33 5.27 -0.46
C SER A 21 23.72 4.10 0.31
N LYS A 22 24.29 3.74 1.48
CA LYS A 22 23.70 2.74 2.39
C LYS A 22 22.34 3.18 2.93
N ALA A 23 22.18 4.45 3.30
CA ALA A 23 20.91 4.98 3.77
C ALA A 23 19.82 4.93 2.70
N TYR A 24 20.16 5.27 1.45
CA TYR A 24 19.25 5.13 0.30
C TYR A 24 18.92 3.66 0.00
N ALA A 25 19.90 2.77 0.00
CA ALA A 25 19.68 1.34 -0.21
C ALA A 25 18.80 0.71 0.88
N TYR A 26 19.00 1.10 2.14
CA TYR A 26 18.14 0.68 3.24
C TYR A 26 16.72 1.21 3.06
N SER A 27 16.57 2.50 2.73
CA SER A 27 15.25 3.10 2.49
C SER A 27 14.53 2.45 1.31
N ALA A 28 15.24 2.07 0.25
CA ALA A 28 14.71 1.31 -0.89
C ALA A 28 14.21 -0.08 -0.47
N LEU A 29 15.02 -0.80 0.30
CA LEU A 29 14.66 -2.10 0.84
C LEU A 29 13.38 -1.99 1.70
N VAL A 30 13.32 -0.97 2.57
CA VAL A 30 12.18 -0.75 3.47
C VAL A 30 10.90 -0.35 2.72
N SER A 31 10.99 0.54 1.73
CA SER A 31 9.82 1.12 1.07
C SER A 31 9.28 0.26 -0.08
N ALA A 32 10.15 -0.33 -0.90
CA ALA A 32 9.76 -1.06 -2.11
C ALA A 32 10.20 -2.54 -2.11
N GLY A 33 11.04 -2.96 -1.16
CA GLY A 33 11.60 -4.30 -1.10
C GLY A 33 10.58 -5.45 -1.18
N PRO A 34 9.50 -5.46 -0.38
CA PRO A 34 8.50 -6.53 -0.41
C PRO A 34 7.85 -6.72 -1.79
N TRP A 35 7.48 -5.60 -2.42
CA TRP A 35 6.83 -5.61 -3.73
C TRP A 35 7.81 -6.00 -4.84
N ILE A 36 9.04 -5.47 -4.84
CA ILE A 36 10.10 -5.87 -5.78
C ILE A 36 10.40 -7.37 -5.64
N ALA A 37 10.53 -7.88 -4.42
CA ALA A 37 10.81 -9.30 -4.18
C ALA A 37 9.69 -10.20 -4.70
N ALA A 38 8.42 -9.83 -4.50
CA ALA A 38 7.28 -10.57 -5.04
C ALA A 38 7.29 -10.59 -6.58
N VAL A 39 7.51 -9.45 -7.23
CA VAL A 39 7.60 -9.32 -8.69
C VAL A 39 8.73 -10.16 -9.26
N VAL A 40 9.93 -10.04 -8.68
CA VAL A 40 11.12 -10.79 -9.12
C VAL A 40 10.86 -12.28 -8.98
N THR A 41 10.25 -12.72 -7.89
CA THR A 41 9.88 -14.12 -7.67
C THR A 41 8.95 -14.64 -8.76
N VAL A 42 7.85 -13.95 -9.03
CA VAL A 42 6.88 -14.36 -10.07
C VAL A 42 7.56 -14.40 -11.45
N ASN A 43 8.35 -13.38 -11.79
CA ASN A 43 9.03 -13.32 -13.08
C ASN A 43 10.07 -14.44 -13.25
N ILE A 44 10.83 -14.78 -12.20
CA ILE A 44 11.78 -15.91 -12.24
C ILE A 44 11.02 -17.23 -12.42
N ILE A 45 9.92 -17.44 -11.70
CA ILE A 45 9.08 -18.64 -11.85
C ILE A 45 8.54 -18.75 -13.28
N ILE A 46 8.07 -17.64 -13.86
CA ILE A 46 7.64 -17.61 -15.27
C ILE A 46 8.79 -17.91 -16.22
N LEU A 47 9.98 -17.35 -16.00
CA LEU A 47 11.15 -17.63 -16.82
C LEU A 47 11.54 -19.11 -16.76
N LEU A 48 11.54 -19.71 -15.57
CA LEU A 48 11.78 -21.14 -15.39
C LEU A 48 10.71 -21.98 -16.10
N SER A 49 9.43 -21.60 -15.99
CA SER A 49 8.35 -22.30 -16.69
C SER A 49 8.46 -22.25 -18.22
N LYS A 50 9.09 -21.21 -18.77
CA LYS A 50 9.44 -21.13 -20.21
C LYS A 50 10.57 -22.09 -20.56
N PHE A 51 11.61 -22.14 -19.72
CA PHE A 51 12.75 -23.04 -19.91
C PHE A 51 12.34 -24.51 -19.87
N PHE A 52 11.42 -24.88 -18.97
CA PHE A 52 10.87 -26.23 -18.85
C PHE A 52 9.67 -26.50 -19.77
N LEU A 53 9.42 -25.64 -20.77
CA LEU A 53 8.41 -25.84 -21.82
C LEU A 53 6.97 -26.08 -21.31
N VAL A 54 6.60 -25.47 -20.17
CA VAL A 54 5.20 -25.47 -19.71
C VAL A 54 4.31 -24.80 -20.76
N GLU A 55 3.12 -25.32 -20.96
CA GLU A 55 2.14 -24.79 -21.93
C GLU A 55 1.79 -23.32 -21.64
N ILE A 56 1.56 -22.53 -22.70
CA ILE A 56 1.22 -21.11 -22.59
C ILE A 56 -0.06 -20.90 -21.76
N ALA A 57 -1.12 -21.66 -22.05
CA ALA A 57 -2.40 -21.56 -21.32
C ALA A 57 -2.24 -21.76 -19.80
N GLN A 58 -1.40 -22.71 -19.39
CA GLN A 58 -1.12 -22.99 -17.98
C GLN A 58 -0.37 -21.83 -17.30
N ARG A 59 0.56 -21.19 -18.02
CA ARG A 59 1.27 -20.00 -17.51
C ARG A 59 0.35 -18.81 -17.39
N ASP A 60 -0.53 -18.61 -18.37
CA ASP A 60 -1.49 -17.52 -18.37
C ASP A 60 -2.53 -17.70 -17.25
N LEU A 61 -2.97 -18.94 -16.99
CA LEU A 61 -3.86 -19.24 -15.86
C LEU A 61 -3.20 -18.89 -14.52
N PHE A 62 -1.93 -19.29 -14.33
CA PHE A 62 -1.16 -18.89 -13.15
C PHE A 62 -1.00 -17.36 -13.04
N MET A 63 -0.65 -16.67 -14.13
CA MET A 63 -0.51 -15.21 -14.12
C MET A 63 -1.84 -14.50 -13.83
N GLY A 64 -2.95 -14.97 -14.39
CA GLY A 64 -4.29 -14.46 -14.07
C GLY A 64 -4.60 -14.57 -12.58
N THR A 65 -4.29 -15.72 -11.96
CA THR A 65 -4.40 -15.91 -10.51
C THR A 65 -3.55 -14.92 -9.72
N MET A 66 -2.30 -14.69 -10.15
CA MET A 66 -1.41 -13.74 -9.50
C MET A 66 -1.95 -12.31 -9.57
N VAL A 67 -2.33 -11.85 -10.77
CA VAL A 67 -2.87 -10.50 -11.00
C VAL A 67 -4.12 -10.27 -10.15
N TYR A 68 -5.11 -11.15 -10.26
CA TYR A 68 -6.34 -11.03 -9.47
C TYR A 68 -6.06 -11.07 -7.98
N SER A 69 -5.19 -11.98 -7.53
CA SER A 69 -4.91 -12.10 -6.11
C SER A 69 -4.25 -10.85 -5.54
N PHE A 70 -3.32 -10.23 -6.27
CA PHE A 70 -2.68 -9.00 -5.84
C PHE A 70 -3.63 -7.79 -5.86
N VAL A 71 -4.36 -7.59 -6.96
CA VAL A 71 -5.26 -6.44 -7.12
C VAL A 71 -6.37 -6.46 -6.07
N PHE A 72 -7.12 -7.55 -6.00
CA PHE A 72 -8.29 -7.61 -5.12
C PHE A 72 -7.94 -7.73 -3.63
N SER A 73 -6.79 -8.33 -3.28
CA SER A 73 -6.34 -8.36 -1.87
C SER A 73 -5.96 -6.97 -1.38
N GLN A 74 -5.38 -6.13 -2.22
CA GLN A 74 -5.12 -4.74 -1.89
C GLN A 74 -6.42 -3.95 -1.71
N ILE A 75 -7.40 -4.12 -2.60
CA ILE A 75 -8.71 -3.45 -2.47
C ILE A 75 -9.43 -3.84 -1.17
N ILE A 76 -9.42 -5.12 -0.79
CA ILE A 76 -10.06 -5.59 0.45
C ILE A 76 -9.35 -5.08 1.70
N THR A 77 -8.01 -4.98 1.67
CA THR A 77 -7.21 -4.66 2.86
C THR A 77 -6.96 -3.17 3.05
N ALA A 78 -6.84 -2.39 1.98
CA ALA A 78 -6.56 -0.95 1.99
C ALA A 78 -7.41 -0.11 2.95
N PRO A 79 -8.74 -0.33 3.07
CA PRO A 79 -9.58 0.45 3.98
C PRO A 79 -9.13 0.32 5.44
N TRP A 80 -8.60 -0.84 5.82
CA TRP A 80 -8.17 -1.10 7.19
C TRP A 80 -6.80 -0.51 7.49
N GLN A 81 -5.94 -0.32 6.49
CA GLN A 81 -4.53 0.02 6.70
C GLN A 81 -4.34 1.38 7.40
N LEU A 82 -5.02 2.43 6.94
CA LEU A 82 -4.91 3.76 7.56
C LEU A 82 -5.55 3.80 8.94
N LEU A 83 -6.71 3.15 9.09
CA LEU A 83 -7.42 3.07 10.37
C LEU A 83 -6.59 2.35 11.43
N ILE A 84 -6.02 1.19 11.07
CA ILE A 84 -5.25 0.39 12.02
C ILE A 84 -3.91 1.02 12.34
N THR A 85 -3.29 1.72 11.37
CA THR A 85 -2.09 2.52 11.63
C THR A 85 -2.35 3.58 12.69
N ARG A 86 -3.51 4.26 12.63
CA ARG A 86 -3.90 5.22 13.67
C ARG A 86 -4.12 4.54 15.02
N TYR A 87 -4.90 3.47 15.06
CA TYR A 87 -5.15 2.70 16.28
C TYR A 87 -3.85 2.24 16.95
N VAL A 88 -2.94 1.63 16.19
CA VAL A 88 -1.66 1.15 16.72
C VAL A 88 -0.79 2.31 17.18
N SER A 89 -0.75 3.43 16.44
CA SER A 89 0.01 4.62 16.83
C SER A 89 -0.47 5.19 18.17
N ASP A 90 -1.79 5.27 18.38
CA ASP A 90 -2.38 5.80 19.62
C ASP A 90 -2.11 4.84 20.80
N ARG A 91 -2.19 3.52 20.59
CA ARG A 91 -1.83 2.53 21.62
C ARG A 91 -0.35 2.54 21.95
N LEU A 92 0.53 2.72 20.97
CA LEU A 92 1.98 2.87 21.19
C LEU A 92 2.29 4.15 21.98
N TYR A 93 1.64 5.26 21.62
CA TYR A 93 1.80 6.54 22.32
C TYR A 93 1.37 6.44 23.79
N ASN A 94 0.22 5.80 24.05
CA ASN A 94 -0.31 5.59 25.40
C ASN A 94 0.38 4.45 26.17
N ARG A 95 1.38 3.77 25.57
CA ARG A 95 2.10 2.61 26.15
C ARG A 95 1.20 1.42 26.46
N GLU A 96 0.14 1.24 25.68
CA GLU A 96 -0.89 0.21 25.82
C GLU A 96 -0.61 -1.00 24.89
N TYR A 97 0.60 -1.53 24.96
CA TYR A 97 1.10 -2.57 24.04
C TYR A 97 0.26 -3.86 24.04
N ALA A 98 -0.36 -4.19 25.17
CA ALA A 98 -1.19 -5.39 25.34
C ALA A 98 -2.39 -5.43 24.37
N HIS A 99 -2.85 -4.31 23.82
CA HIS A 99 -3.97 -4.26 22.88
C HIS A 99 -3.58 -4.44 21.41
N ILE A 100 -2.28 -4.40 21.09
CA ILE A 100 -1.79 -4.44 19.71
C ILE A 100 -1.95 -5.84 19.12
N ARG A 101 -1.47 -6.88 19.81
CA ARG A 101 -1.57 -8.26 19.33
C ARG A 101 -3.02 -8.76 19.20
N PRO A 102 -3.93 -8.54 20.16
CA PRO A 102 -5.34 -8.91 20.00
C PRO A 102 -6.00 -8.22 18.80
N SER A 103 -5.69 -6.94 18.57
CA SER A 103 -6.22 -6.23 17.40
C SER A 103 -5.79 -6.85 16.07
N LEU A 104 -4.54 -7.35 15.98
CA LEU A 104 -4.08 -8.08 14.79
C LEU A 104 -4.92 -9.34 14.57
N ILE A 105 -5.18 -10.10 15.64
CA ILE A 105 -5.98 -11.33 15.58
C ILE A 105 -7.40 -11.00 15.11
N GLY A 106 -8.05 -10.00 15.71
CA GLY A 106 -9.41 -9.59 15.34
C GLY A 106 -9.50 -9.11 13.90
N LEU A 107 -8.58 -8.24 13.46
CA LEU A 107 -8.54 -7.76 12.08
C LEU A 107 -8.23 -8.89 11.09
N SER A 108 -7.32 -9.80 11.44
CA SER A 108 -7.00 -10.97 10.60
C SER A 108 -8.20 -11.90 10.43
N LYS A 109 -9.03 -12.09 11.47
CA LYS A 109 -10.30 -12.86 11.36
C LYS A 109 -11.28 -12.20 10.39
N ILE A 110 -11.43 -10.87 10.46
CA ILE A 110 -12.31 -10.11 9.55
C ILE A 110 -11.80 -10.23 8.11
N VAL A 111 -10.51 -9.95 7.88
CA VAL A 111 -9.91 -10.01 6.54
C VAL A 111 -9.91 -11.44 6.00
N PHE A 112 -9.65 -12.45 6.83
CA PHE A 112 -9.78 -13.86 6.46
C PHE A 112 -11.19 -14.18 5.98
N ALA A 113 -12.22 -13.82 6.77
CA ALA A 113 -13.61 -14.12 6.43
C ALA A 113 -14.02 -13.44 5.11
N ILE A 114 -13.72 -12.15 4.95
CA ILE A 114 -14.04 -11.41 3.72
C ILE A 114 -13.30 -12.03 2.52
N SER A 115 -11.99 -12.25 2.64
CA SER A 115 -11.17 -12.76 1.53
C SER A 115 -11.58 -14.18 1.14
N TYR A 116 -11.86 -15.03 2.12
CA TYR A 116 -12.34 -16.40 1.90
C TYR A 116 -13.71 -16.40 1.21
N ILE A 117 -14.69 -15.64 1.71
CA ILE A 117 -16.04 -15.59 1.12
C ILE A 117 -15.98 -15.06 -0.32
N VAL A 118 -15.28 -13.94 -0.55
CA VAL A 118 -15.17 -13.33 -1.88
C VAL A 118 -14.50 -14.29 -2.86
N SER A 119 -13.38 -14.91 -2.50
CA SER A 119 -12.68 -15.84 -3.39
C SER A 119 -13.44 -17.15 -3.59
N ALA A 120 -14.04 -17.72 -2.54
CA ALA A 120 -14.82 -18.95 -2.65
C ALA A 120 -16.04 -18.75 -3.57
N LEU A 121 -16.77 -17.64 -3.42
CA LEU A 121 -17.89 -17.30 -4.31
C LEU A 121 -17.43 -17.08 -5.76
N TYR A 122 -16.27 -16.46 -5.96
CA TYR A 122 -15.70 -16.24 -7.28
C TYR A 122 -15.33 -17.55 -8.00
N TYR A 123 -14.68 -18.48 -7.30
CA TYR A 123 -14.21 -19.74 -7.87
C TYR A 123 -15.25 -20.84 -7.94
N TYR A 124 -16.32 -20.77 -7.13
CA TYR A 124 -17.39 -21.77 -7.10
C TYR A 124 -17.94 -22.11 -8.50
N PRO A 125 -18.38 -21.15 -9.33
CA PRO A 125 -18.97 -21.44 -10.65
C PRO A 125 -17.94 -21.76 -11.75
N LYS A 126 -16.64 -21.65 -11.50
CA LYS A 126 -15.61 -21.76 -12.55
C LYS A 126 -15.28 -23.21 -12.91
N ASP A 127 -15.11 -23.52 -14.18
CA ASP A 127 -14.75 -24.87 -14.65
C ASP A 127 -13.24 -25.12 -14.60
N ILE A 128 -12.72 -25.21 -13.38
CA ILE A 128 -11.31 -25.53 -13.08
C ILE A 128 -11.22 -26.58 -11.97
N SER A 129 -10.08 -27.27 -11.87
CA SER A 129 -9.87 -28.33 -10.89
C SER A 129 -10.08 -27.85 -9.45
N LEU A 130 -10.64 -28.71 -8.61
CA LEU A 130 -10.94 -28.38 -7.21
C LEU A 130 -9.67 -28.03 -6.43
N GLU A 131 -8.58 -28.73 -6.71
CA GLU A 131 -7.27 -28.51 -6.12
C GLU A 131 -6.77 -27.10 -6.44
N TYR A 132 -6.91 -26.66 -7.70
CA TYR A 132 -6.53 -25.32 -8.10
C TYR A 132 -7.36 -24.25 -7.39
N LYS A 133 -8.69 -24.45 -7.30
CA LYS A 133 -9.58 -23.51 -6.57
C LYS A 133 -9.15 -23.35 -5.12
N ILE A 134 -8.88 -24.46 -4.43
CA ILE A 134 -8.46 -24.44 -3.02
C ILE A 134 -7.14 -23.68 -2.87
N MET A 135 -6.14 -23.96 -3.72
CA MET A 135 -4.85 -23.28 -3.70
C MET A 135 -5.00 -21.78 -4.00
N ALA A 136 -5.84 -21.40 -4.97
CA ALA A 136 -6.07 -20.00 -5.33
C ALA A 136 -6.78 -19.22 -4.21
N VAL A 137 -7.79 -19.83 -3.55
CA VAL A 137 -8.44 -19.27 -2.35
C VAL A 137 -7.42 -19.09 -1.23
N TYR A 138 -6.60 -20.11 -0.97
CA TYR A 138 -5.59 -20.06 0.07
C TYR A 138 -4.56 -18.94 -0.20
N LEU A 139 -4.03 -18.87 -1.43
CA LEU A 139 -3.12 -17.82 -1.85
C LEU A 139 -3.71 -16.43 -1.60
N PHE A 140 -4.97 -16.22 -2.04
CA PHE A 140 -5.65 -14.95 -1.91
C PHE A 140 -5.80 -14.51 -0.44
N VAL A 141 -6.18 -15.43 0.44
CA VAL A 141 -6.31 -15.18 1.87
C VAL A 141 -4.93 -14.86 2.48
N PHE A 142 -3.90 -15.61 2.13
CA PHE A 142 -2.55 -15.40 2.68
C PHE A 142 -1.96 -14.06 2.27
N ILE A 143 -2.07 -13.69 0.99
CA ILE A 143 -1.65 -12.37 0.52
C ILE A 143 -2.41 -11.27 1.28
N SER A 144 -3.72 -11.44 1.46
CA SER A 144 -4.56 -10.47 2.19
C SER A 144 -4.10 -10.28 3.66
N ILE A 145 -3.77 -11.36 4.36
CA ILE A 145 -3.29 -11.27 5.75
C ILE A 145 -1.85 -10.72 5.80
N VAL A 146 -1.00 -11.06 4.82
CA VAL A 146 0.36 -10.52 4.72
C VAL A 146 0.34 -8.99 4.59
N TRP A 147 -0.58 -8.42 3.79
CA TRP A 147 -0.75 -6.96 3.73
C TRP A 147 -1.01 -6.35 5.10
N ILE A 148 -1.89 -6.95 5.90
CA ILE A 148 -2.19 -6.48 7.27
C ILE A 148 -0.97 -6.62 8.18
N LEU A 149 -0.29 -7.78 8.16
CA LEU A 149 0.91 -8.01 8.97
C LEU A 149 2.00 -6.98 8.70
N MET A 150 2.18 -6.59 7.44
CA MET A 150 3.13 -5.55 7.07
C MET A 150 2.79 -4.21 7.74
N VAL A 151 1.52 -3.79 7.76
CA VAL A 151 1.11 -2.54 8.43
C VAL A 151 1.49 -2.57 9.91
N TYR A 152 1.21 -3.68 10.60
CA TYR A 152 1.56 -3.84 12.02
C TYR A 152 3.07 -3.80 12.25
N LEU A 153 3.87 -4.51 11.44
CA LEU A 153 5.32 -4.53 11.58
C LEU A 153 5.98 -3.19 11.23
N SER A 154 5.42 -2.47 10.25
CA SER A 154 5.84 -1.10 9.91
C SER A 154 5.56 -0.12 11.04
N ALA A 155 4.44 -0.24 11.76
CA ALA A 155 4.15 0.60 12.92
C ALA A 155 5.21 0.44 14.05
N VAL A 156 5.78 -0.76 14.16
CA VAL A 156 6.80 -1.13 15.15
C VAL A 156 8.22 -0.91 14.61
N LYS A 157 8.32 -0.44 13.36
CA LYS A 157 9.54 -0.03 12.67
C LYS A 157 10.54 -1.13 12.38
N ASN A 158 10.09 -2.39 12.33
CA ASN A 158 10.95 -3.49 11.91
C ASN A 158 10.72 -3.76 10.42
N TYR A 159 11.32 -2.93 9.57
CA TYR A 159 11.13 -3.02 8.12
C TYR A 159 12.08 -4.03 7.44
N ALA A 160 13.25 -4.26 8.03
CA ALA A 160 14.23 -5.21 7.49
C ALA A 160 13.67 -6.64 7.48
N ILE A 161 12.93 -7.04 8.53
CA ILE A 161 12.36 -8.39 8.60
C ILE A 161 11.31 -8.63 7.51
N ILE A 162 10.59 -7.60 7.09
CA ILE A 162 9.59 -7.69 6.02
C ILE A 162 10.28 -8.07 4.72
N SER A 163 11.34 -7.34 4.37
CA SER A 163 12.10 -7.63 3.15
C SER A 163 12.78 -9.00 3.18
N TRP A 164 13.35 -9.39 4.33
CA TRP A 164 13.94 -10.73 4.50
C TRP A 164 12.90 -11.85 4.37
N ALA A 165 11.70 -11.68 4.92
CA ALA A 165 10.63 -12.67 4.83
C ALA A 165 10.14 -12.87 3.39
N TYR A 166 10.04 -11.79 2.61
CA TYR A 166 9.72 -11.87 1.18
C TYR A 166 10.86 -12.49 0.37
N GLY A 167 12.12 -12.15 0.68
CA GLY A 167 13.28 -12.79 0.05
C GLY A 167 13.35 -14.30 0.32
N ALA A 168 13.14 -14.71 1.57
CA ALA A 168 13.12 -16.11 1.97
C ALA A 168 11.97 -16.88 1.31
N GLY A 169 10.74 -16.34 1.35
CA GLY A 169 9.59 -16.95 0.68
C GLY A 169 9.75 -17.01 -0.84
N GLY A 170 10.38 -16.00 -1.45
CA GLY A 170 10.73 -15.99 -2.87
C GLY A 170 11.71 -17.09 -3.25
N ILE A 171 12.80 -17.24 -2.49
CA ILE A 171 13.79 -18.32 -2.70
C ILE A 171 13.12 -19.69 -2.56
N VAL A 172 12.26 -19.87 -1.55
CA VAL A 172 11.50 -21.12 -1.37
C VAL A 172 10.58 -21.37 -2.56
N SER A 173 9.84 -20.36 -3.04
CA SER A 173 8.95 -20.48 -4.21
C SER A 173 9.72 -20.94 -5.45
N ILE A 174 10.86 -20.29 -5.72
CA ILE A 174 11.72 -20.60 -6.89
C ILE A 174 12.29 -22.01 -6.76
N GLY A 175 12.78 -22.38 -5.58
CA GLY A 175 13.34 -23.71 -5.31
C GLY A 175 12.30 -24.81 -5.49
N ILE A 176 11.11 -24.65 -4.91
CA ILE A 176 10.01 -25.61 -5.05
C ILE A 176 9.57 -25.68 -6.50
N SER A 177 9.44 -24.55 -7.21
CA SER A 177 9.09 -24.53 -8.63
C SER A 177 10.10 -25.33 -9.46
N ALA A 178 11.41 -25.18 -9.21
CA ALA A 178 12.45 -25.93 -9.90
C ALA A 178 12.38 -27.45 -9.61
N ILE A 179 12.01 -27.84 -8.39
CA ILE A 179 11.80 -29.25 -8.01
C ILE A 179 10.56 -29.82 -8.71
N LEU A 180 9.43 -29.11 -8.65
CA LEU A 180 8.17 -29.53 -9.25
C LEU A 180 8.22 -29.58 -10.78
N PHE A 181 9.09 -28.80 -11.44
CA PHE A 181 9.30 -28.98 -12.88
C PHE A 181 10.05 -30.27 -13.23
N LYS A 182 10.93 -30.75 -12.35
CA LYS A 182 11.64 -32.03 -12.55
C LYS A 182 10.79 -33.22 -12.13
N HIS A 183 10.00 -33.05 -11.06
CA HIS A 183 9.13 -34.07 -10.49
C HIS A 183 7.73 -33.48 -10.27
N PRO A 184 6.94 -33.32 -11.35
CA PRO A 184 5.62 -32.71 -11.27
C PRO A 184 4.68 -33.58 -10.45
N ILE A 185 3.91 -32.94 -9.58
CA ILE A 185 2.76 -33.58 -8.96
C ILE A 185 1.68 -33.69 -10.02
N GLU A 186 1.12 -34.88 -10.18
CA GLU A 186 0.00 -35.11 -11.09
C GLU A 186 -1.27 -34.50 -10.50
N PHE A 187 -1.91 -33.63 -11.29
CA PHE A 187 -3.22 -33.08 -11.00
C PHE A 187 -4.18 -33.50 -12.11
N ALA A 188 -5.44 -33.74 -11.75
CA ALA A 188 -6.45 -34.22 -12.69
C ALA A 188 -6.64 -33.28 -13.91
N ARG A 189 -6.53 -31.97 -13.69
CA ARG A 189 -6.57 -30.94 -14.74
C ARG A 189 -5.64 -29.78 -14.35
N ASN A 190 -5.10 -29.09 -15.36
CA ASN A 190 -4.23 -27.92 -15.19
C ASN A 190 -3.00 -28.18 -14.31
N ALA A 191 -2.30 -29.29 -14.56
CA ALA A 191 -1.16 -29.71 -13.74
C ALA A 191 -0.02 -28.68 -13.74
N GLY A 192 0.28 -28.06 -14.88
CA GLY A 192 1.32 -27.03 -14.97
C GLY A 192 1.02 -25.82 -14.08
N ALA A 193 -0.19 -25.26 -14.22
CA ALA A 193 -0.63 -24.11 -13.44
C ALA A 193 -0.76 -24.44 -11.95
N SER A 194 -1.23 -25.65 -11.61
CA SER A 194 -1.36 -26.11 -10.23
C SER A 194 0.01 -26.26 -9.54
N ASN A 195 1.02 -26.83 -10.21
CA ASN A 195 2.38 -26.94 -9.65
C ASN A 195 3.02 -25.56 -9.45
N LEU A 196 2.83 -24.64 -10.41
CA LEU A 196 3.27 -23.24 -10.30
C LEU A 196 2.63 -22.54 -9.11
N LEU A 197 1.31 -22.66 -9.00
CA LEU A 197 0.51 -22.06 -7.94
C LEU A 197 0.90 -22.63 -6.57
N LEU A 198 1.10 -23.94 -6.47
CA LEU A 198 1.54 -24.60 -5.24
C LEU A 198 2.91 -24.09 -4.80
N ALA A 199 3.87 -24.00 -5.72
CA ALA A 199 5.22 -23.49 -5.41
C ALA A 199 5.18 -22.07 -4.85
N TYR A 200 4.45 -21.18 -5.51
CA TYR A 200 4.29 -19.80 -5.05
C TYR A 200 3.54 -19.71 -3.72
N THR A 201 2.48 -20.52 -3.56
CA THR A 201 1.66 -20.57 -2.35
C THR A 201 2.49 -21.01 -1.14
N LEU A 202 3.33 -22.03 -1.28
CA LEU A 202 4.21 -22.46 -0.20
C LEU A 202 5.23 -21.39 0.19
N GLY A 203 5.76 -20.64 -0.78
CA GLY A 203 6.65 -19.53 -0.47
C GLY A 203 5.95 -18.37 0.24
N ILE A 204 4.74 -17.98 -0.16
CA ILE A 204 3.99 -16.96 0.57
C ILE A 204 3.59 -17.44 1.98
N THR A 205 3.36 -18.75 2.17
CA THR A 205 3.16 -19.33 3.52
C THR A 205 4.39 -19.16 4.38
N VAL A 206 5.60 -19.34 3.82
CA VAL A 206 6.86 -19.07 4.53
C VAL A 206 6.97 -17.58 4.87
N THR A 207 6.70 -16.68 3.93
CA THR A 207 6.68 -15.24 4.21
C THR A 207 5.70 -14.90 5.34
N PHE A 208 4.47 -15.40 5.26
CA PHE A 208 3.46 -15.24 6.31
C PHE A 208 3.96 -15.75 7.66
N ALA A 209 4.50 -16.96 7.72
CA ALA A 209 4.98 -17.57 8.96
C ALA A 209 6.11 -16.77 9.60
N LEU A 210 7.08 -16.29 8.80
CA LEU A 210 8.18 -15.46 9.28
C LEU A 210 7.70 -14.11 9.81
N LEU A 211 6.78 -13.45 9.10
CA LEU A 211 6.20 -12.18 9.53
C LEU A 211 5.37 -12.34 10.81
N LEU A 212 4.52 -13.37 10.87
CA LEU A 212 3.71 -13.67 12.03
C LEU A 212 4.59 -14.02 13.24
N TYR A 213 5.59 -14.88 13.07
CA TYR A 213 6.53 -15.22 14.13
C TYR A 213 7.26 -13.98 14.65
N SER A 214 7.76 -13.13 13.74
CA SER A 214 8.41 -11.87 14.11
C SER A 214 7.48 -10.96 14.90
N PHE A 215 6.20 -10.87 14.52
CA PHE A 215 5.24 -10.05 15.22
C PHE A 215 4.92 -10.61 16.61
N LEU A 216 4.61 -11.90 16.71
CA LEU A 216 4.24 -12.56 17.96
C LEU A 216 5.38 -12.56 18.99
N LYS A 217 6.63 -12.62 18.54
CA LYS A 217 7.82 -12.52 19.41
C LYS A 217 7.98 -11.14 20.03
N ASN A 218 7.56 -10.08 19.34
CA ASN A 218 7.74 -8.69 19.81
C ASN A 218 6.58 -8.18 20.65
N PHE A 219 5.41 -8.83 20.59
CA PHE A 219 4.20 -8.41 21.33
C PHE A 219 3.64 -9.55 22.17
N GLU A 220 3.96 -9.52 23.45
CA GLU A 220 3.23 -10.26 24.47
C GLU A 220 1.88 -9.58 24.74
N SER A 221 0.86 -10.36 25.10
CA SER A 221 -0.47 -9.83 25.35
C SER A 221 -1.23 -10.66 26.37
N ASP A 222 -1.71 -9.95 27.39
CA ASP A 222 -2.67 -10.45 28.38
C ASP A 222 -4.10 -9.94 28.11
N SER A 223 -4.31 -9.13 27.07
CA SER A 223 -5.62 -8.56 26.73
C SER A 223 -6.42 -9.48 25.81
N ALA A 224 -7.73 -9.58 26.04
CA ALA A 224 -8.68 -10.32 25.20
C ALA A 224 -9.48 -9.40 24.24
N LEU A 225 -9.12 -8.11 24.14
CA LEU A 225 -9.86 -7.15 23.34
C LEU A 225 -9.41 -7.17 21.86
N GLU A 226 -9.92 -8.13 21.09
CA GLU A 226 -9.58 -8.34 19.67
C GLU A 226 -10.18 -7.31 18.71
N TYR A 227 -11.33 -6.70 19.04
CA TYR A 227 -12.15 -5.86 18.16
C TYR A 227 -12.26 -4.41 18.61
N ASP A 228 -11.53 -4.01 19.66
CA ASP A 228 -11.58 -2.64 20.19
C ASP A 228 -11.23 -1.56 19.14
N PHE A 229 -10.39 -1.89 18.15
CA PHE A 229 -10.05 -0.99 17.04
C PHE A 229 -11.28 -0.56 16.21
N ILE A 230 -12.35 -1.34 16.21
CA ILE A 230 -13.57 -1.01 15.46
C ILE A 230 -14.21 0.29 15.99
N ARG A 231 -14.04 0.62 17.28
CA ARG A 231 -14.51 1.89 17.88
C ARG A 231 -13.96 3.11 17.14
N TYR A 232 -12.76 3.01 16.58
CA TYR A 232 -12.16 4.10 15.82
C TYR A 232 -12.97 4.45 14.58
N MET A 233 -13.85 3.55 14.10
CA MET A 233 -14.70 3.85 12.97
C MET A 233 -15.71 4.97 13.23
N ASP A 234 -16.14 5.15 14.48
CA ASP A 234 -17.06 6.25 14.81
C ASP A 234 -16.39 7.63 14.67
N SER A 235 -15.09 7.72 14.93
CA SER A 235 -14.35 9.00 14.93
C SER A 235 -13.43 9.18 13.72
N PHE A 236 -13.00 8.10 13.07
CA PHE A 236 -11.97 8.07 12.03
C PHE A 236 -12.44 7.38 10.74
N ALA A 237 -13.75 7.34 10.46
CA ALA A 237 -14.32 6.78 9.22
C ALA A 237 -13.64 7.28 7.95
N ALA A 238 -13.27 8.57 7.90
CA ALA A 238 -12.59 9.15 6.76
C ALA A 238 -11.26 8.44 6.42
N LEU A 239 -10.52 7.90 7.39
CA LEU A 239 -9.29 7.12 7.12
C LEU A 239 -9.59 5.84 6.35
N PHE A 240 -10.66 5.15 6.72
CA PHE A 240 -11.07 3.91 6.07
C PHE A 240 -11.46 4.15 4.61
N PHE A 241 -12.30 5.17 4.38
CA PHE A 241 -12.72 5.51 3.03
C PHE A 241 -11.58 6.12 2.20
N THR A 242 -10.64 6.84 2.81
CA THR A 242 -9.45 7.35 2.10
C THR A 242 -8.64 6.19 1.54
N GLY A 243 -8.37 5.16 2.36
CA GLY A 243 -7.67 3.96 1.91
C GLY A 243 -8.42 3.23 0.80
N LEU A 244 -9.74 3.05 0.97
CA LEU A 244 -10.60 2.41 -0.03
C LEU A 244 -10.56 3.14 -1.39
N PHE A 245 -10.91 4.42 -1.41
CA PHE A 245 -11.04 5.17 -2.65
C PHE A 245 -9.69 5.44 -3.31
N TYR A 246 -8.62 5.65 -2.53
CA TYR A 246 -7.28 5.79 -3.12
C TYR A 246 -6.86 4.50 -3.84
N THR A 247 -7.03 3.34 -3.21
CA THR A 247 -6.67 2.05 -3.83
C THR A 247 -7.62 1.66 -4.98
N LEU A 248 -8.91 1.97 -4.89
CA LEU A 248 -9.81 1.82 -6.04
C LEU A 248 -9.38 2.73 -7.19
N GLY A 249 -9.00 3.98 -6.91
CA GLY A 249 -8.46 4.89 -7.92
C GLY A 249 -7.16 4.40 -8.53
N LEU A 250 -6.31 3.72 -7.77
CA LEU A 250 -5.05 3.14 -8.23
C LEU A 250 -5.26 2.05 -9.29
N TRP A 251 -6.31 1.23 -9.13
CA TRP A 251 -6.59 0.07 -9.99
C TRP A 251 -7.76 0.30 -10.97
N ALA A 252 -8.39 1.47 -10.93
CA ALA A 252 -9.60 1.75 -11.70
C ALA A 252 -9.37 1.61 -13.20
N ASP A 253 -8.29 2.19 -13.71
CA ASP A 253 -7.97 2.14 -15.13
C ASP A 253 -7.62 0.72 -15.59
N ASP A 254 -6.81 -0.04 -14.84
CA ASP A 254 -6.54 -1.45 -15.16
C ASP A 254 -7.85 -2.25 -15.27
N ILE A 255 -8.71 -2.19 -14.26
CA ILE A 255 -9.99 -2.94 -14.24
C ILE A 255 -10.89 -2.53 -15.42
N ILE A 256 -10.95 -1.24 -15.77
CA ILE A 256 -11.71 -0.78 -16.94
C ILE A 256 -11.07 -1.32 -18.23
N MET A 257 -9.73 -1.27 -18.33
CA MET A 257 -8.97 -1.73 -19.48
C MET A 257 -9.03 -3.25 -19.68
N TRP A 258 -9.32 -4.04 -18.65
CA TRP A 258 -9.62 -5.46 -18.80
C TRP A 258 -10.82 -5.75 -19.71
N TYR A 259 -11.73 -4.78 -19.86
CA TYR A 259 -12.87 -4.85 -20.79
C TYR A 259 -12.62 -4.19 -22.14
N SER A 260 -11.41 -3.67 -22.38
CA SER A 260 -11.00 -3.09 -23.65
C SER A 260 -10.72 -4.15 -24.73
N SER A 261 -10.34 -3.70 -25.92
CA SER A 261 -9.85 -4.56 -27.01
C SER A 261 -8.54 -5.30 -26.69
N LEU A 262 -7.79 -4.89 -25.66
CA LEU A 262 -6.59 -5.61 -25.18
C LEU A 262 -6.92 -6.63 -24.09
N GLY A 263 -8.15 -6.65 -23.61
CA GLY A 263 -8.61 -7.62 -22.64
C GLY A 263 -8.59 -9.03 -23.23
N VAL A 264 -7.90 -9.95 -22.57
CA VAL A 264 -7.89 -11.38 -22.90
C VAL A 264 -8.64 -12.16 -21.83
N SER A 265 -9.37 -13.20 -22.23
CA SER A 265 -9.99 -14.13 -21.30
C SER A 265 -9.17 -15.41 -21.21
N ILE A 266 -8.80 -15.80 -19.99
CA ILE A 266 -8.01 -17.00 -19.71
C ILE A 266 -8.91 -18.06 -19.09
N GLU A 267 -9.13 -19.15 -19.83
CA GLU A 267 -9.96 -20.31 -19.46
C GLU A 267 -11.36 -19.94 -18.92
N GLU A 268 -11.93 -18.80 -19.34
CA GLU A 268 -13.16 -18.21 -18.77
C GLU A 268 -13.12 -17.94 -17.25
N VAL A 269 -11.94 -18.08 -16.64
CA VAL A 269 -11.70 -17.81 -15.23
C VAL A 269 -11.36 -16.36 -15.03
N TYR A 270 -10.35 -15.85 -15.75
CA TYR A 270 -9.84 -14.50 -15.58
C TYR A 270 -10.03 -13.66 -16.83
N ARG A 271 -10.11 -12.34 -16.63
CA ARG A 271 -10.09 -11.36 -17.69
C ARG A 271 -9.18 -10.21 -17.28
N TYR A 272 -8.10 -10.01 -18.01
CA TYR A 272 -7.18 -8.90 -17.77
C TYR A 272 -6.56 -8.41 -19.07
N ALA A 273 -5.84 -7.30 -19.07
CA ALA A 273 -5.27 -6.71 -20.27
C ALA A 273 -3.74 -6.73 -20.20
N PRO A 274 -3.06 -7.88 -20.45
CA PRO A 274 -1.64 -8.06 -20.18
C PRO A 274 -0.75 -6.98 -20.82
N LEU A 275 -1.09 -6.48 -22.01
CA LEU A 275 -0.33 -5.43 -22.68
C LEU A 275 -0.45 -4.08 -21.96
N TYR A 276 -1.63 -3.77 -21.42
CA TYR A 276 -1.86 -2.57 -20.63
C TYR A 276 -1.25 -2.70 -19.23
N ASP A 277 -1.58 -3.78 -18.52
CA ASP A 277 -1.12 -4.06 -17.16
C ASP A 277 0.42 -4.05 -17.07
N ASN A 278 1.13 -4.61 -18.06
CA ASN A 278 2.60 -4.55 -18.11
C ASN A 278 3.13 -3.13 -18.30
N GLY A 279 2.49 -2.33 -19.15
CA GLY A 279 2.87 -0.94 -19.38
C GLY A 279 2.70 -0.08 -18.12
N VAL A 280 1.57 -0.22 -17.44
CA VAL A 280 1.26 0.45 -16.17
C VAL A 280 2.20 -0.03 -15.05
N PHE A 281 2.42 -1.33 -14.94
CA PHE A 281 3.35 -1.90 -13.96
C PHE A 281 4.77 -1.32 -14.10
N LEU A 282 5.30 -1.29 -15.33
CA LEU A 282 6.62 -0.70 -15.61
C LEU A 282 6.63 0.80 -15.28
N ALA A 283 5.55 1.53 -15.55
CA ALA A 283 5.43 2.93 -15.19
C ALA A 283 5.51 3.13 -13.67
N TYR A 284 4.87 2.28 -12.86
CA TYR A 284 4.97 2.34 -11.39
C TYR A 284 6.36 2.03 -10.84
N LEU A 285 7.21 1.28 -11.56
CA LEU A 285 8.62 1.11 -11.14
C LEU A 285 9.37 2.45 -11.11
N THR A 286 8.97 3.41 -11.96
CA THR A 286 9.65 4.71 -12.07
C THR A 286 9.43 5.61 -10.86
N VAL A 287 8.42 5.34 -10.01
CA VAL A 287 8.10 6.18 -8.83
C VAL A 287 8.76 5.71 -7.53
N ILE A 288 9.45 4.56 -7.56
CA ILE A 288 10.20 4.03 -6.39
C ILE A 288 11.19 5.05 -5.80
N PRO A 289 12.00 5.76 -6.61
CA PRO A 289 12.91 6.77 -6.07
C PRO A 289 12.20 7.86 -5.29
N THR A 290 11.01 8.29 -5.74
CA THR A 290 10.19 9.28 -5.04
C THR A 290 9.69 8.78 -3.68
N MET A 291 9.25 7.52 -3.59
CA MET A 291 8.86 6.93 -2.30
C MET A 291 10.02 6.96 -1.30
N ILE A 292 11.23 6.67 -1.77
CA ILE A 292 12.45 6.69 -0.96
C ILE A 292 12.77 8.12 -0.51
N LEU A 293 12.83 9.07 -1.46
CA LEU A 293 13.12 10.47 -1.16
C LEU A 293 12.10 11.07 -0.19
N PHE A 294 10.82 10.78 -0.40
CA PHE A 294 9.75 11.24 0.49
C PHE A 294 9.92 10.68 1.90
N MET A 295 10.12 9.37 2.05
CA MET A 295 10.32 8.73 3.35
C MET A 295 11.51 9.36 4.10
N VAL A 296 12.62 9.59 3.42
CA VAL A 296 13.80 10.24 4.01
C VAL A 296 13.47 11.67 4.42
N SER A 297 12.92 12.49 3.51
CA SER A 297 12.62 13.91 3.78
C SER A 297 11.67 14.11 4.96
N VAL A 298 10.69 13.21 5.11
CA VAL A 298 9.72 13.24 6.21
C VAL A 298 10.41 12.98 7.55
N GLU A 299 11.25 11.96 7.62
CA GLU A 299 11.91 11.56 8.86
C GLU A 299 13.08 12.47 9.26
N THR A 300 13.78 13.11 8.30
CA THR A 300 14.99 13.91 8.60
C THR A 300 14.76 15.40 8.75
N GLU A 301 13.83 16.00 7.99
CA GLU A 301 13.63 17.46 7.98
C GLU A 301 12.24 17.86 8.47
N PHE A 302 11.20 17.26 7.88
CA PHE A 302 9.83 17.70 8.15
C PHE A 302 9.43 17.45 9.60
N TYR A 303 9.75 16.27 10.15
CA TYR A 303 9.41 15.90 11.54
C TYR A 303 9.91 16.93 12.58
N ASP A 304 11.12 17.46 12.39
CA ASP A 304 11.72 18.43 13.31
C ASP A 304 10.98 19.77 13.27
N THR A 305 10.68 20.28 12.07
CA THR A 305 9.92 21.54 11.90
C THR A 305 8.47 21.42 12.39
N TYR A 306 7.84 20.27 12.17
CA TYR A 306 6.50 19.98 12.68
C TYR A 306 6.46 19.99 14.21
N ARG A 307 7.39 19.26 14.85
CA ARG A 307 7.46 19.20 16.30
C ARG A 307 7.69 20.58 16.90
N LYS A 308 8.51 21.42 16.25
CA LYS A 308 8.75 22.80 16.67
C LYS A 308 7.47 23.64 16.65
N TYR A 309 6.70 23.60 15.56
CA TYR A 309 5.42 24.32 15.46
C TYR A 309 4.44 23.90 16.56
N PHE A 310 4.19 22.59 16.72
CA PHE A 310 3.24 22.10 17.75
C PHE A 310 3.75 22.32 19.18
N ALA A 311 5.07 22.34 19.41
CA ALA A 311 5.63 22.68 20.71
C ALA A 311 5.41 24.16 21.07
N PHE A 312 5.48 25.08 20.11
CA PHE A 312 5.14 26.49 20.34
C PHE A 312 3.64 26.70 20.45
N ALA A 313 2.82 25.97 19.69
CA ALA A 313 1.36 26.07 19.79
C ALA A 313 0.78 25.58 21.13
N THR A 314 1.51 24.72 21.87
CA THR A 314 1.06 24.13 23.14
C THR A 314 1.70 24.74 24.39
N LYS A 315 2.70 25.61 24.24
CA LYS A 315 3.41 26.28 25.35
C LYS A 315 3.16 27.80 25.30
N ASP A 316 3.61 28.52 26.32
CA ASP A 316 3.64 29.99 26.35
C ASP A 316 4.67 30.55 25.35
N ALA A 317 4.40 30.44 24.05
CA ALA A 317 5.18 31.05 22.97
C ALA A 317 4.49 32.32 22.47
N SER A 318 5.25 33.28 21.94
CA SER A 318 4.68 34.48 21.34
C SER A 318 3.98 34.15 20.02
N TYR A 319 3.05 35.01 19.60
CA TYR A 319 2.40 34.88 18.29
C TYR A 319 3.44 34.86 17.14
N ASP A 320 4.47 35.70 17.25
CA ASP A 320 5.54 35.79 16.25
C ASP A 320 6.36 34.49 16.16
N ASP A 321 6.62 33.83 17.30
CA ASP A 321 7.32 32.54 17.33
C ASP A 321 6.49 31.44 16.66
N ILE A 322 5.17 31.40 16.92
CA ILE A 322 4.25 30.44 16.31
C ILE A 322 4.19 30.66 14.79
N GLN A 323 4.04 31.91 14.36
CA GLN A 323 3.96 32.26 12.94
C GLN A 323 5.29 31.98 12.21
N SER A 324 6.42 32.26 12.85
CA SER A 324 7.74 31.93 12.32
C SER A 324 7.91 30.41 12.16
N ALA A 325 7.54 29.63 13.17
CA ALA A 325 7.63 28.17 13.10
C ALA A 325 6.68 27.58 12.05
N LYS A 326 5.47 28.14 11.89
CA LYS A 326 4.54 27.78 10.81
C LYS A 326 5.17 28.03 9.44
N ASN A 327 5.72 29.23 9.22
CA ASN A 327 6.31 29.61 7.94
C ASN A 327 7.55 28.76 7.61
N GLU A 328 8.38 28.45 8.62
CA GLU A 328 9.51 27.53 8.49
C GLU A 328 9.06 26.13 8.06
N MET A 329 8.03 25.59 8.71
CA MET A 329 7.45 24.28 8.37
C MET A 329 6.82 24.28 6.97
N LYS A 330 6.06 25.32 6.59
CA LYS A 330 5.49 25.46 5.24
C LYS A 330 6.60 25.51 4.18
N THR A 331 7.63 26.30 4.42
CA THR A 331 8.78 26.42 3.50
C THR A 331 9.51 25.08 3.37
N CYS A 332 9.66 24.33 4.46
CA CYS A 332 10.22 22.99 4.46
C CYS A 332 9.40 22.03 3.58
N ILE A 333 8.07 22.00 3.76
CA ILE A 333 7.17 21.18 2.93
C ILE A 333 7.30 21.56 1.46
N TYR A 334 7.17 22.84 1.11
CA TYR A 334 7.21 23.27 -0.29
C TYR A 334 8.56 22.97 -0.95
N ARG A 335 9.67 23.27 -0.27
CA ARG A 335 11.01 22.97 -0.77
C ARG A 335 11.18 21.48 -1.03
N ASN A 336 10.78 20.63 -0.10
CA ASN A 336 10.94 19.19 -0.23
C ASN A 336 10.03 18.61 -1.31
N LEU A 337 8.79 19.09 -1.43
CA LEU A 337 7.89 18.69 -2.51
C LEU A 337 8.41 19.09 -3.89
N ILE A 338 8.86 20.33 -4.06
CA ILE A 338 9.44 20.79 -5.33
C ILE A 338 10.68 19.97 -5.68
N TYR A 339 11.59 19.78 -4.73
CA TYR A 339 12.80 18.98 -4.95
C TYR A 339 12.48 17.54 -5.37
N ILE A 340 11.53 16.88 -4.70
CA ILE A 340 11.10 15.53 -5.06
C ILE A 340 10.43 15.51 -6.43
N MET A 341 9.60 16.52 -6.74
CA MET A 341 8.91 16.66 -8.02
C MET A 341 9.87 16.88 -9.19
N GLU A 342 10.88 17.72 -9.03
CA GLU A 342 11.93 17.93 -10.03
C GLU A 342 12.67 16.62 -10.30
N ASN A 343 13.13 15.93 -9.26
CA ASN A 343 13.84 14.65 -9.40
C ASN A 343 12.97 13.58 -10.06
N GLN A 344 11.71 13.42 -9.64
CA GLN A 344 10.80 12.45 -10.25
C GLN A 344 10.51 12.78 -11.72
N THR A 345 10.37 14.05 -12.06
CA THR A 345 10.11 14.49 -13.43
C THR A 345 11.31 14.17 -14.33
N ILE A 346 12.53 14.44 -13.86
CA ILE A 346 13.77 14.08 -14.59
C ILE A 346 13.85 12.57 -14.81
N ILE A 347 13.60 11.77 -13.76
CA ILE A 347 13.61 10.30 -13.85
C ILE A 347 12.56 9.81 -14.85
N SER A 348 11.33 10.33 -14.75
CA SER A 348 10.20 9.95 -15.60
C SER A 348 10.47 10.27 -17.08
N ILE A 349 10.94 11.48 -17.39
CA ILE A 349 11.32 11.88 -18.75
C ILE A 349 12.46 11.01 -19.26
N THR A 350 13.48 10.74 -18.44
CA THR A 350 14.60 9.88 -18.81
C THR A 350 14.11 8.48 -19.18
N CYS A 351 13.25 7.89 -18.35
CA CYS A 351 12.62 6.59 -18.62
C CYS A 351 11.81 6.60 -19.93
N ILE A 352 11.02 7.64 -20.18
CA ILE A 352 10.21 7.79 -21.41
C ILE A 352 11.09 7.85 -22.67
N VAL A 353 12.19 8.60 -22.62
CA VAL A 353 13.13 8.76 -23.74
C VAL A 353 13.88 7.45 -24.00
N VAL A 354 14.40 6.83 -22.94
CA VAL A 354 15.22 5.61 -23.02
C VAL A 354 14.38 4.37 -23.31
N ALA A 355 13.07 4.39 -23.03
CA ALA A 355 12.17 3.26 -23.24
C ALA A 355 12.22 2.71 -24.68
N GLY A 356 12.36 3.57 -25.69
CA GLY A 356 12.45 3.13 -27.08
C GLY A 356 13.63 2.17 -27.32
N PHE A 357 14.80 2.54 -26.80
CA PHE A 357 16.00 1.72 -26.90
C PHE A 357 15.87 0.44 -26.06
N VAL A 358 15.49 0.56 -24.80
CA VAL A 358 15.40 -0.58 -23.87
C VAL A 358 14.36 -1.60 -24.31
N PHE A 359 13.15 -1.16 -24.67
CA PHE A 359 12.05 -2.06 -25.00
C PHE A 359 12.33 -2.81 -26.31
N SER A 360 12.99 -2.16 -27.27
CA SER A 360 13.44 -2.84 -28.50
C SER A 360 14.45 -3.95 -28.22
N ARG A 361 15.38 -3.75 -27.27
CA ARG A 361 16.37 -4.76 -26.86
C ARG A 361 15.76 -5.90 -26.06
N LEU A 362 14.72 -5.62 -25.28
CA LEU A 362 13.97 -6.63 -24.54
C LEU A 362 12.93 -7.38 -25.40
N GLY A 363 12.72 -6.96 -26.66
CA GLY A 363 11.71 -7.56 -27.54
C GLY A 363 10.28 -7.30 -27.07
N LEU A 364 10.02 -6.19 -26.37
CA LEU A 364 8.68 -5.85 -25.90
C LEU A 364 7.80 -5.29 -27.04
N PRO A 365 6.49 -5.60 -27.06
CA PRO A 365 5.59 -5.07 -28.08
C PRO A 365 5.55 -3.53 -28.08
N ILE A 366 5.42 -2.94 -29.27
CA ILE A 366 5.38 -1.47 -29.46
C ILE A 366 4.27 -0.82 -28.63
N ILE A 367 3.10 -1.47 -28.57
CA ILE A 367 1.96 -1.00 -27.80
C ILE A 367 2.25 -0.87 -26.29
N VAL A 368 3.03 -1.80 -25.72
CA VAL A 368 3.43 -1.74 -24.29
C VAL A 368 4.30 -0.52 -24.04
N LYS A 369 5.19 -0.18 -24.99
CA LYS A 369 6.02 1.02 -24.93
C LYS A 369 5.18 2.29 -24.99
N ASP A 370 4.18 2.35 -25.86
CA ASP A 370 3.35 3.55 -26.01
C ASP A 370 2.47 3.78 -24.77
N ILE A 371 1.86 2.71 -24.24
CA ILE A 371 1.14 2.73 -22.95
C ILE A 371 2.09 3.15 -21.82
N PHE A 372 3.27 2.53 -21.72
CA PHE A 372 4.27 2.87 -20.71
C PHE A 372 4.61 4.36 -20.70
N ARG A 373 4.79 4.99 -21.87
CA ARG A 373 5.17 6.41 -21.96
C ARG A 373 4.12 7.33 -21.35
N ILE A 374 2.85 7.10 -21.66
CA ILE A 374 1.75 7.92 -21.14
C ILE A 374 1.49 7.57 -19.67
N CYS A 375 1.44 6.28 -19.32
CA CYS A 375 1.21 5.85 -17.95
C CYS A 375 2.35 6.27 -17.01
N THR A 376 3.58 6.47 -17.48
CA THR A 376 4.68 7.04 -16.67
C THR A 376 4.36 8.46 -16.21
N LEU A 377 3.71 9.28 -17.05
CA LEU A 377 3.25 10.61 -16.65
C LEU A 377 2.08 10.52 -15.65
N GLY A 378 1.18 9.55 -15.83
CA GLY A 378 0.11 9.26 -14.88
C GLY A 378 0.65 8.83 -13.51
N ALA A 379 1.63 7.92 -13.50
CA ALA A 379 2.29 7.42 -12.29
C ALA A 379 3.03 8.55 -11.56
N LEU A 380 3.70 9.44 -12.31
CA LEU A 380 4.27 10.68 -11.75
C LEU A 380 3.21 11.52 -11.04
N CYS A 381 2.03 11.71 -11.63
CA CYS A 381 0.98 12.48 -10.98
C CYS A 381 0.41 11.75 -9.75
N ASN A 382 0.17 10.45 -9.88
CA ASN A 382 -0.36 9.59 -8.83
C ASN A 382 0.50 9.59 -7.56
N ILE A 383 1.83 9.50 -7.71
CA ILE A 383 2.72 9.48 -6.54
C ILE A 383 2.66 10.80 -5.75
N PHE A 384 2.46 11.95 -6.42
CA PHE A 384 2.28 13.22 -5.72
C PHE A 384 0.90 13.36 -5.08
N ILE A 385 -0.16 12.79 -5.67
CA ILE A 385 -1.46 12.66 -5.00
C ILE A 385 -1.29 11.91 -3.68
N LEU A 386 -0.59 10.77 -3.69
CA LEU A 386 -0.33 9.99 -2.48
C LEU A 386 0.45 10.79 -1.44
N ILE A 387 1.53 11.44 -1.84
CA ILE A 387 2.36 12.26 -0.95
C ILE A 387 1.52 13.36 -0.29
N ILE A 388 0.69 14.07 -1.05
CA ILE A 388 -0.18 15.13 -0.52
C ILE A 388 -1.22 14.57 0.45
N ILE A 389 -1.84 13.43 0.12
CA ILE A 389 -2.73 12.72 1.04
C ILE A 389 -2.00 12.41 2.36
N LEU A 390 -0.78 11.87 2.31
CA LEU A 390 0.00 11.53 3.50
C LEU A 390 0.37 12.78 4.34
N ILE A 391 0.74 13.89 3.69
CA ILE A 391 0.99 15.16 4.38
C ILE A 391 -0.27 15.66 5.08
N LEU A 392 -1.42 15.66 4.41
CA LEU A 392 -2.70 16.07 5.00
C LEU A 392 -3.09 15.17 6.18
N LEU A 393 -2.86 13.86 6.08
CA LEU A 393 -3.10 12.92 7.17
C LEU A 393 -2.17 13.15 8.37
N TYR A 394 -0.96 13.66 8.15
CA TYR A 394 -0.05 14.04 9.22
C TYR A 394 -0.59 15.22 10.04
N PHE A 395 -1.31 16.14 9.42
CA PHE A 395 -2.04 17.24 10.08
C PHE A 395 -3.47 16.86 10.51
N GLU A 396 -3.83 15.58 10.51
CA GLU A 396 -5.18 15.07 10.78
C GLU A 396 -6.29 15.65 9.90
N ALA A 397 -5.95 16.18 8.71
CA ALA A 397 -6.88 16.74 7.73
C ALA A 397 -7.63 15.65 6.92
N ARG A 398 -8.25 14.71 7.63
CA ARG A 398 -8.80 13.45 7.12
C ARG A 398 -9.87 13.64 6.06
N ASN A 399 -10.70 14.67 6.17
CA ASN A 399 -11.75 14.96 5.20
C ASN A 399 -11.19 15.47 3.86
N HIS A 400 -10.13 16.28 3.90
CA HIS A 400 -9.44 16.73 2.68
C HIS A 400 -8.73 15.57 1.99
N ALA A 401 -8.06 14.70 2.77
CA ALA A 401 -7.45 13.47 2.25
C ALA A 401 -8.48 12.56 1.55
N LEU A 402 -9.66 12.37 2.17
CA LEU A 402 -10.75 11.61 1.59
C LEU A 402 -11.27 12.25 0.29
N ALA A 403 -11.48 13.56 0.28
CA ALA A 403 -11.96 14.28 -0.91
C ALA A 403 -10.99 14.13 -2.09
N ILE A 404 -9.68 14.20 -1.84
CA ILE A 404 -8.65 13.99 -2.86
C ILE A 404 -8.69 12.54 -3.36
N ALA A 405 -8.72 11.55 -2.47
CA ALA A 405 -8.80 10.13 -2.85
C ALA A 405 -10.05 9.82 -3.70
N LEU A 406 -11.20 10.36 -3.31
CA LEU A 406 -12.45 10.23 -4.06
C LEU A 406 -12.37 10.92 -5.42
N SER A 407 -11.79 12.12 -5.49
CA SER A 407 -11.59 12.83 -6.74
C SER A 407 -10.69 12.05 -7.71
N PHE A 408 -9.64 11.42 -7.19
CA PHE A 408 -8.74 10.58 -7.97
C PHE A 408 -9.45 9.35 -8.52
N PHE A 409 -10.18 8.61 -7.68
CA PHE A 409 -10.98 7.48 -8.15
C PHE A 409 -12.00 7.87 -9.21
N ALA A 410 -12.76 8.94 -8.96
CA ALA A 410 -13.79 9.39 -9.89
C ALA A 410 -13.20 9.87 -11.22
N LEU A 411 -12.19 10.74 -11.19
CA LEU A 411 -11.59 11.31 -12.40
C LEU A 411 -10.83 10.27 -13.21
N ASN A 412 -10.06 9.37 -12.57
CA ASN A 412 -9.39 8.27 -13.27
C ASN A 412 -10.42 7.37 -13.98
N SER A 413 -11.49 6.99 -13.28
CA SER A 413 -12.55 6.15 -13.86
C SER A 413 -13.26 6.84 -15.02
N LEU A 414 -13.68 8.10 -14.84
CA LEU A 414 -14.42 8.86 -15.86
C LEU A 414 -13.59 9.10 -17.12
N PHE A 415 -12.33 9.54 -16.97
CA PHE A 415 -11.49 9.77 -18.14
C PHE A 415 -11.09 8.46 -18.82
N THR A 416 -10.81 7.39 -18.07
CA THR A 416 -10.53 6.09 -18.71
C THR A 416 -11.72 5.57 -19.49
N LEU A 417 -12.95 5.69 -18.97
CA LEU A 417 -14.17 5.35 -19.72
C LEU A 417 -14.38 6.25 -20.94
N TYR A 418 -14.00 7.53 -20.87
CA TYR A 418 -14.10 8.47 -21.99
C TYR A 418 -13.11 8.14 -23.12
N PHE A 419 -11.86 7.81 -22.80
CA PHE A 419 -10.83 7.50 -23.79
C PHE A 419 -10.93 6.06 -24.34
N LEU A 420 -11.51 5.13 -23.58
CA LEU A 420 -11.68 3.73 -23.98
C LEU A 420 -12.27 3.53 -25.39
N PRO A 421 -13.39 4.15 -25.79
CA PRO A 421 -13.97 3.98 -27.13
C PRO A 421 -13.19 4.68 -28.25
N LEU A 422 -12.25 5.58 -27.94
CA LEU A 422 -11.47 6.31 -28.94
C LEU A 422 -10.37 5.44 -29.59
N GLY A 423 -10.12 4.25 -29.04
CA GLY A 423 -9.25 3.24 -29.63
C GLY A 423 -7.87 3.16 -28.98
N VAL A 424 -7.07 2.22 -29.49
CA VAL A 424 -5.82 1.76 -28.87
C VAL A 424 -4.78 2.87 -28.72
N GLU A 425 -4.78 3.87 -29.62
CA GLU A 425 -3.87 5.01 -29.58
C GLU A 425 -4.04 5.89 -28.32
N PHE A 426 -5.22 5.84 -27.71
CA PHE A 426 -5.57 6.64 -26.52
C PHE A 426 -5.45 5.87 -25.21
N TYR A 427 -4.99 4.62 -25.23
CA TYR A 427 -4.85 3.84 -24.00
C TYR A 427 -3.76 4.43 -23.09
N GLY A 428 -4.11 4.62 -21.82
CA GLY A 428 -3.28 5.30 -20.82
C GLY A 428 -3.57 6.80 -20.68
N PHE A 429 -4.17 7.46 -21.69
CA PHE A 429 -4.50 8.89 -21.59
C PHE A 429 -5.55 9.17 -20.50
N GLY A 430 -6.50 8.27 -20.30
CA GLY A 430 -7.49 8.38 -19.23
C GLY A 430 -6.84 8.43 -17.83
N TYR A 431 -5.94 7.49 -17.57
CA TYR A 431 -5.15 7.45 -16.34
C TYR A 431 -4.30 8.69 -16.15
N PHE A 432 -3.59 9.15 -17.19
CA PHE A 432 -2.80 10.38 -17.12
C PHE A 432 -3.66 11.61 -16.84
N ALA A 433 -4.73 11.82 -17.62
CA ALA A 433 -5.60 12.98 -17.47
C ALA A 433 -6.31 13.01 -16.11
N GLY A 434 -6.81 11.87 -15.65
CA GLY A 434 -7.41 11.74 -14.31
C GLY A 434 -6.42 12.04 -13.21
N SER A 435 -5.24 11.43 -13.26
CA SER A 435 -4.18 11.68 -12.27
C SER A 435 -3.71 13.14 -12.29
N PHE A 436 -3.60 13.77 -13.47
CA PHE A 436 -3.16 15.16 -13.59
C PHE A 436 -4.16 16.14 -12.97
N VAL A 437 -5.45 16.02 -13.31
CA VAL A 437 -6.50 16.90 -12.74
C VAL A 437 -6.62 16.68 -11.23
N SER A 438 -6.56 15.44 -10.76
CA SER A 438 -6.58 15.12 -9.33
C SER A 438 -5.36 15.66 -8.58
N LEU A 439 -4.18 15.68 -9.22
CA LEU A 439 -3.00 16.31 -8.65
C LEU A 439 -3.19 17.83 -8.51
N CYS A 440 -3.76 18.50 -9.51
CA CYS A 440 -4.08 19.93 -9.39
C CYS A 440 -5.03 20.20 -8.21
N ILE A 441 -6.09 19.39 -8.06
CA ILE A 441 -7.02 19.47 -6.93
C ILE A 441 -6.27 19.26 -5.59
N ALA A 442 -5.38 18.27 -5.53
CA ALA A 442 -4.60 17.96 -4.33
C ALA A 442 -3.67 19.12 -3.94
N ILE A 443 -2.95 19.70 -4.90
CA ILE A 443 -2.03 20.83 -4.67
C ILE A 443 -2.81 22.04 -4.15
N VAL A 444 -3.90 22.43 -4.82
CA VAL A 444 -4.73 23.57 -4.40
C VAL A 444 -5.27 23.35 -2.98
N THR A 445 -5.81 22.14 -2.71
CA THR A 445 -6.33 21.79 -1.38
C THR A 445 -5.26 21.88 -0.31
N MET A 446 -4.04 21.40 -0.59
CA MET A 446 -2.92 21.46 0.35
C MET A 446 -2.47 22.90 0.63
N ILE A 447 -2.38 23.75 -0.40
CA ILE A 447 -1.97 25.15 -0.24
C ILE A 447 -2.96 25.87 0.68
N ILE A 448 -4.26 25.77 0.37
CA ILE A 448 -5.33 26.37 1.18
C ILE A 448 -5.26 25.87 2.63
N PHE A 449 -5.15 24.55 2.82
CA PHE A 449 -5.07 23.96 4.15
C PHE A 449 -3.87 24.47 4.95
N LEU A 450 -2.68 24.57 4.33
CA LEU A 450 -1.48 25.06 5.02
C LEU A 450 -1.53 26.57 5.29
N GLU A 451 -2.25 27.36 4.50
CA GLU A 451 -2.52 28.77 4.81
C GLU A 451 -3.40 28.92 6.06
N GLU A 452 -4.45 28.11 6.15
CA GLU A 452 -5.41 28.11 7.26
C GLU A 452 -4.96 27.28 8.49
N LEU A 453 -3.69 26.85 8.54
CA LEU A 453 -3.23 25.89 9.54
C LEU A 453 -3.52 26.33 10.99
N ASP A 454 -3.32 27.60 11.32
CA ASP A 454 -3.57 28.10 12.70
C ASP A 454 -5.05 28.04 13.07
N TYR A 455 -5.94 28.33 12.14
CA TYR A 455 -7.38 28.19 12.37
C TYR A 455 -7.74 26.73 12.66
N HIS A 456 -7.15 25.80 11.92
CA HIS A 456 -7.32 24.37 12.16
C HIS A 456 -6.71 23.91 13.49
N THR A 457 -5.54 24.44 13.86
CA THR A 457 -4.86 24.08 15.11
C THR A 457 -5.58 24.60 16.34
N PHE A 458 -6.07 25.86 16.33
CA PHE A 458 -6.62 26.49 17.53
C PHE A 458 -8.15 26.51 17.60
N ALA A 459 -8.85 26.66 16.46
CA ALA A 459 -10.31 26.88 16.48
C ALA A 459 -11.14 25.62 16.28
N LYS A 460 -10.56 24.53 15.73
CA LYS A 460 -11.27 23.27 15.45
C LYS A 460 -11.04 22.18 16.50
N GLN A 461 -10.29 22.46 17.56
CA GLN A 461 -10.11 21.50 18.65
C GLN A 461 -11.39 21.39 19.49
N PRO A 462 -11.89 20.18 19.76
CA PRO A 462 -13.08 20.01 20.59
C PRO A 462 -12.77 20.46 22.03
N LEU A 463 -13.52 21.46 22.52
CA LEU A 463 -13.42 21.95 23.90
C LEU A 463 -13.78 20.88 24.95
N PHE A 464 -14.46 19.80 24.55
CA PHE A 464 -14.80 18.66 25.38
C PHE A 464 -14.54 17.34 24.63
N GLU A 465 -13.77 16.42 25.23
CA GLU A 465 -13.67 15.03 24.75
C GLU A 465 -15.00 14.31 24.97
N SER A 466 -15.88 14.35 23.98
CA SER A 466 -17.02 13.43 23.95
C SER A 466 -16.50 12.03 23.61
N LYS A 467 -16.62 11.09 24.55
CA LYS A 467 -16.50 9.66 24.23
C LYS A 467 -17.60 9.32 23.24
N SER A 468 -17.25 9.27 21.95
CA SER A 468 -18.15 8.81 20.91
C SER A 468 -18.73 7.45 21.31
N ARG A 469 -20.05 7.41 21.57
CA ARG A 469 -20.82 6.18 21.80
C ARG A 469 -21.62 5.84 20.55
N GLY A 470 -20.93 5.82 19.40
CA GLY A 470 -21.52 5.54 18.11
C GLY A 470 -21.86 4.07 17.91
N PHE A 471 -22.32 3.75 16.69
CA PHE A 471 -22.73 2.41 16.29
C PHE A 471 -21.57 1.41 16.42
N PHE A 472 -20.39 1.78 15.96
CA PHE A 472 -19.22 0.90 15.95
C PHE A 472 -18.70 0.63 17.36
N THR A 473 -18.85 1.59 18.26
CA THR A 473 -18.52 1.41 19.68
C THR A 473 -19.42 0.37 20.35
N ARG A 474 -20.72 0.41 20.08
CA ARG A 474 -21.67 -0.61 20.57
C ARG A 474 -21.39 -1.98 19.96
N MET A 475 -20.98 -2.03 18.70
CA MET A 475 -20.62 -3.28 18.02
C MET A 475 -19.38 -3.91 18.66
N ALA A 476 -18.32 -3.13 18.91
CA ALA A 476 -17.13 -3.62 19.62
C ALA A 476 -17.48 -4.15 21.02
N GLU A 477 -18.35 -3.46 21.76
CA GLU A 477 -18.80 -3.92 23.10
C GLU A 477 -19.59 -5.22 23.07
N ARG A 478 -20.38 -5.47 22.01
CA ARG A 478 -21.08 -6.75 21.82
C ARG A 478 -20.13 -7.89 21.44
N LEU A 479 -19.10 -7.59 20.66
CA LEU A 479 -18.07 -8.56 20.28
C LEU A 479 -17.12 -8.89 21.46
N GLU A 480 -17.04 -8.01 22.46
CA GLU A 480 -16.14 -8.14 23.62
C GLU A 480 -16.88 -8.04 24.98
N PRO A 481 -17.81 -8.96 25.30
CA PRO A 481 -18.63 -8.87 26.51
C PRO A 481 -17.83 -8.93 27.83
N GLY A 482 -16.58 -9.40 27.81
CA GLY A 482 -15.69 -9.49 28.97
C GLY A 482 -15.20 -8.15 29.52
N ARG A 483 -15.35 -7.05 28.76
CA ARG A 483 -14.87 -5.70 29.17
C ARG A 483 -15.55 -5.18 30.44
N ASN A 484 -16.79 -5.62 30.73
CA ASN A 484 -17.53 -5.22 31.93
C ASN A 484 -17.01 -5.84 33.24
N ARG A 485 -15.99 -6.72 33.19
CA ARG A 485 -15.38 -7.33 34.39
C ARG A 485 -14.03 -6.74 34.79
N ALA A 486 -13.43 -5.87 33.98
CA ALA A 486 -12.21 -5.16 34.37
C ALA A 486 -12.59 -3.84 35.06
N PRO A 487 -12.24 -3.62 36.34
CA PRO A 487 -12.56 -2.37 37.01
C PRO A 487 -11.83 -1.23 36.28
N ALA A 488 -12.60 -0.25 35.83
CA ALA A 488 -12.06 1.03 35.41
C ALA A 488 -11.25 1.59 36.59
N LYS A 489 -9.92 1.47 36.54
CA LYS A 489 -9.05 2.25 37.42
C LYS A 489 -9.36 3.71 37.12
N ARG A 490 -10.16 4.33 38.00
CA ARG A 490 -10.24 5.78 38.14
C ARG A 490 -8.81 6.26 38.36
N ARG A 491 -8.17 6.80 37.33
CA ARG A 491 -7.05 7.70 37.53
C ARG A 491 -7.67 9.00 38.01
N GLY A 492 -7.59 9.22 39.32
CA GLY A 492 -7.77 10.54 39.89
C GLY A 492 -6.81 11.48 39.21
N ILE A 493 -7.34 12.65 38.85
CA ILE A 493 -6.55 13.85 38.67
C ILE A 493 -5.94 14.12 40.05
N ASP A 494 -4.63 14.02 40.16
CA ASP A 494 -3.86 14.62 41.24
C ASP A 494 -2.54 15.12 40.64
N ALA A 495 -2.38 16.45 40.73
CA ALA A 495 -1.25 17.34 40.42
C ALA A 495 -0.81 17.49 38.95
#